data_AF-A0A8J9VLP7-F1
#
_entry.id   AF-A0A8J9VLP7-F1
#
_cell.length_a   1.000
_cell.length_b   1.000
_cell.length_c   1.000
_cell.angle_alpha   90.00
_cell.angle_beta   90.00
_cell.angle_gamma   90.00
#
_symmetry.space_group_name_H-M   'P 1'
#
loop_
_entity.id
_entity.type
_entity.pdbx_description
1 polymer ?
#
loop_
_entity_poly.entity_id
_entity_poly.type
_entity_poly.pdbx_seq_one_letter_code
_entity_poly.pdbx_strand_id
1 'polypeptide(L)'
;MEGRTMCCGLFSLRTGAFWVAIVYTILTLLNLAYWMTYLIHLGADGMSGVGVAFTILGTIFCFLLLVGLCTYKSGLCMAWVGVSGVYLLADFVVSILLTYFVVWWPFWYEKGIEQVFPGPIYDLQRWMYLCPKWLILFLSVVFLIYGAIVITSHGKEMNTKSYKPRGNSHA
;
A
#
# COMPACT_ATOMS: atom_id res chain seq x y z
N MET A 1 34.49 -5.12 23.52
CA MET A 1 33.40 -6.08 23.78
C MET A 1 32.40 -5.97 22.65
N GLU A 2 32.40 -6.96 21.76
CA GLU A 2 31.46 -7.12 20.65
C GLU A 2 30.05 -7.37 21.17
N GLY A 3 29.20 -6.35 21.09
CA GLY A 3 27.75 -6.50 21.22
C GLY A 3 27.17 -6.98 19.90
N ARG A 4 27.26 -8.28 19.62
CA ARG A 4 26.46 -8.93 18.57
C ARG A 4 25.00 -8.92 19.02
N THR A 5 24.22 -7.93 18.60
CA THR A 5 22.77 -8.04 18.65
C THR A 5 22.33 -8.97 17.53
N MET A 6 21.92 -10.15 17.95
CA MET A 6 21.51 -11.30 17.17
C MET A 6 20.48 -10.97 16.09
N CYS A 7 20.71 -11.63 14.97
CA CYS A 7 19.80 -11.96 13.89
C CYS A 7 18.39 -12.32 14.38
N CYS A 8 17.38 -11.65 13.83
CA CYS A 8 16.06 -12.25 13.61
C CYS A 8 15.76 -12.21 12.11
N GLY A 9 15.78 -13.38 11.46
CA GLY A 9 15.07 -13.65 10.22
C GLY A 9 15.91 -13.80 8.94
N LEU A 10 16.65 -14.91 8.81
CA LEU A 10 17.10 -15.64 7.59
C LEU A 10 17.68 -14.92 6.34
N PHE A 11 17.52 -13.62 6.17
CA PHE A 11 17.90 -12.84 5.01
C PHE A 11 18.43 -11.47 5.46
N SER A 12 19.35 -10.89 4.68
CA SER A 12 19.84 -9.53 4.92
C SER A 12 18.67 -8.53 5.02
N LEU A 13 18.73 -7.57 5.94
CA LEU A 13 17.73 -6.48 6.08
C LEU A 13 17.41 -5.81 4.74
N ARG A 14 18.41 -5.73 3.85
CA ARG A 14 18.28 -5.23 2.49
C ARG A 14 17.36 -6.10 1.63
N THR A 15 17.52 -7.42 1.71
CA THR A 15 16.66 -8.39 1.00
C THR A 15 15.22 -8.29 1.53
N GLY A 16 15.05 -8.10 2.84
CA GLY A 16 13.73 -7.85 3.44
C GLY A 16 13.07 -6.57 2.90
N ALA A 17 13.80 -5.46 2.86
CA ALA A 17 13.28 -4.19 2.33
C ALA A 17 12.94 -4.28 0.84
N PHE A 18 13.73 -5.04 0.07
CA PHE A 18 13.48 -5.27 -1.35
C PHE A 18 12.20 -6.10 -1.58
N TRP A 19 11.99 -7.14 -0.77
CA TRP A 19 10.76 -7.93 -0.80
C TRP A 19 9.54 -7.10 -0.45
N VAL A 20 9.63 -6.24 0.57
CA VAL A 20 8.53 -5.31 0.90
C VAL A 20 8.20 -4.43 -0.30
N ALA A 21 9.21 -3.83 -0.93
CA ALA A 21 9.00 -2.96 -2.08
C ALA A 21 8.31 -3.71 -3.24
N ILE A 22 8.74 -4.94 -3.54
CA ILE A 22 8.13 -5.78 -4.58
C ILE A 22 6.67 -6.11 -4.23
N VAL A 23 6.41 -6.62 -3.03
CA VAL A 23 5.06 -7.02 -2.62
C VAL A 23 4.12 -5.81 -2.60
N TYR A 24 4.58 -4.68 -2.10
CA TYR A 24 3.79 -3.45 -2.09
C TYR A 24 3.50 -2.95 -3.50
N THR A 25 4.47 -3.06 -4.41
CA THR A 25 4.27 -2.75 -5.84
C THR A 25 3.19 -3.65 -6.44
N ILE A 26 3.23 -4.95 -6.17
CA ILE A 26 2.21 -5.92 -6.63
C ILE A 26 0.83 -5.54 -6.07
N LEU A 27 0.73 -5.23 -4.77
CA LEU A 27 -0.54 -4.80 -4.16
C LEU A 27 -1.08 -3.51 -4.79
N THR A 28 -0.23 -2.52 -5.08
CA THR A 28 -0.65 -1.30 -5.78
C THR A 28 -1.10 -1.56 -7.22
N LEU A 29 -0.44 -2.50 -7.92
CA LEU A 29 -0.86 -2.90 -9.27
C LEU A 29 -2.19 -3.66 -9.26
N LEU A 30 -2.43 -4.53 -8.28
CA LEU A 30 -3.72 -5.19 -8.08
C LEU A 30 -4.81 -4.17 -7.75
N ASN A 31 -4.52 -3.16 -6.93
CA ASN A 31 -5.44 -2.06 -6.66
C ASN A 31 -5.73 -1.24 -7.93
N LEU A 32 -4.73 -1.03 -8.79
CA LEU A 32 -4.90 -0.33 -10.06
C LEU A 32 -5.79 -1.14 -11.00
N ALA A 33 -5.52 -2.44 -11.12
CA ALA A 33 -6.35 -3.35 -11.90
C ALA A 33 -7.81 -3.34 -11.41
N TYR A 34 -8.03 -3.36 -10.09
CA TYR A 34 -9.36 -3.23 -9.50
C TYR A 34 -10.07 -1.94 -9.95
N TRP A 35 -9.40 -0.79 -9.85
CA TRP A 35 -9.97 0.49 -10.29
C TRP A 35 -10.23 0.55 -11.79
N MET A 36 -9.36 -0.05 -12.60
CA MET A 36 -9.58 -0.16 -14.05
C MET A 36 -10.78 -1.05 -14.37
N THR A 37 -10.94 -2.18 -13.68
CA THR A 37 -12.12 -3.05 -13.83
C THR A 37 -13.39 -2.31 -13.41
N TYR A 38 -13.35 -1.56 -12.32
CA TYR A 38 -14.45 -0.71 -11.86
C TYR A 38 -14.83 0.31 -12.93
N LEU A 39 -13.85 1.03 -13.49
CA LEU A 39 -14.06 2.05 -14.53
C LEU A 39 -14.66 1.45 -15.82
N ILE A 40 -14.23 0.25 -16.21
CA ILE A 40 -14.74 -0.43 -17.42
C ILE A 40 -16.19 -0.92 -17.22
N HIS A 41 -16.54 -1.43 -16.03
CA HIS A 41 -17.86 -2.04 -15.79
C HIS A 41 -18.93 -1.04 -15.37
N LEU A 42 -18.57 -0.02 -14.59
CA LEU A 42 -19.50 0.94 -14.00
C LEU A 42 -19.44 2.32 -14.67
N GLY A 43 -18.43 2.55 -15.52
CA GLY A 43 -18.23 3.82 -16.21
C GLY A 43 -17.28 4.76 -15.46
N ALA A 44 -16.92 5.84 -16.16
CA ALA A 44 -16.01 6.85 -15.64
C ALA A 44 -16.75 7.85 -14.72
N ASP A 45 -16.84 7.49 -13.45
CA ASP A 45 -17.33 8.39 -12.41
C ASP A 45 -16.17 9.10 -11.70
N GLY A 46 -16.46 10.25 -11.06
CA GLY A 46 -15.47 11.01 -10.29
C GLY A 46 -14.72 10.17 -9.25
N MET A 47 -15.38 9.20 -8.61
CA MET A 47 -14.76 8.28 -7.66
C MET A 47 -13.73 7.35 -8.34
N SER A 48 -14.04 6.84 -9.54
CA SER A 48 -13.14 5.97 -10.29
C SER A 48 -11.89 6.73 -10.76
N GLY A 49 -12.06 7.97 -11.24
CA GLY A 49 -10.94 8.83 -11.65
C GLY A 49 -9.99 9.16 -10.51
N VAL A 50 -10.56 9.52 -9.34
CA VAL A 50 -9.77 9.76 -8.12
C VAL A 50 -9.04 8.49 -7.69
N GLY A 51 -9.72 7.34 -7.65
CA GLY A 51 -9.12 6.06 -7.29
C GLY A 51 -7.95 5.65 -8.19
N VAL A 52 -8.11 5.77 -9.51
CA VAL A 52 -7.04 5.52 -10.49
C VAL A 52 -5.87 6.48 -10.29
N ALA A 53 -6.14 7.79 -10.20
CA ALA A 53 -5.09 8.80 -10.06
C ALA A 53 -4.25 8.60 -8.79
N PHE A 54 -4.90 8.36 -7.65
CA PHE A 54 -4.22 8.07 -6.39
C PHE A 54 -3.39 6.79 -6.49
N THR A 55 -3.91 5.74 -7.13
CA THR A 55 -3.17 4.48 -7.26
C THR A 55 -1.95 4.61 -8.17
N ILE A 56 -2.04 5.41 -9.24
CA ILE A 56 -0.89 5.73 -10.09
C ILE A 56 0.19 6.45 -9.29
N LEU A 57 -0.18 7.46 -8.50
CA LEU A 57 0.75 8.15 -7.60
C LEU A 57 1.41 7.18 -6.62
N GLY A 58 0.61 6.32 -5.96
CA GLY A 58 1.13 5.28 -5.06
C GLY A 58 2.13 4.35 -5.74
N THR A 59 1.87 3.96 -6.99
CA THR A 59 2.77 3.13 -7.79
C THR A 59 4.10 3.83 -8.08
N ILE A 60 4.06 5.12 -8.45
CA ILE A 60 5.27 5.94 -8.66
C ILE A 60 6.13 5.99 -7.39
N PHE A 61 5.51 6.18 -6.22
CA PHE A 61 6.23 6.18 -4.96
C PHE A 61 6.85 4.82 -4.63
N CYS A 62 6.23 3.69 -5.02
CA CYS A 62 6.84 2.37 -4.88
C CYS A 62 8.12 2.23 -5.73
N PHE A 63 8.14 2.78 -6.94
CA PHE A 63 9.38 2.84 -7.74
C PHE A 63 10.44 3.73 -7.08
N LEU A 64 10.06 4.85 -6.47
CA LEU A 64 11.00 5.70 -5.72
C LEU A 64 11.62 4.95 -4.53
N LEU A 65 10.86 4.09 -3.85
CA LEU A 65 11.42 3.21 -2.80
C LEU A 65 12.46 2.25 -3.37
N LEU A 66 12.18 1.58 -4.49
CA LEU A 66 13.14 0.69 -5.15
C LEU A 66 14.44 1.44 -5.52
N VAL A 67 14.31 2.64 -6.08
CA VAL A 67 15.48 3.50 -6.39
C VAL A 67 16.21 3.92 -5.11
N GLY A 68 15.50 4.26 -4.04
CA GLY A 68 16.08 4.60 -2.74
C GLY A 68 16.90 3.45 -2.14
N LEU A 69 16.39 2.22 -2.26
CA LEU A 69 17.09 1.00 -1.82
C LEU A 69 18.32 0.68 -2.68
N CYS A 70 18.27 0.97 -3.98
CA CYS A 70 19.41 0.79 -4.88
C CYS A 70 20.51 1.85 -4.69
N THR A 71 20.12 3.09 -4.36
CA THR A 71 21.03 4.24 -4.23
C THR A 71 21.53 4.49 -2.80
N TYR A 72 21.13 3.65 -1.83
CA TYR A 72 21.47 3.80 -0.41
C TYR A 72 21.12 5.16 0.20
N LYS A 73 20.10 5.83 -0.34
CA LYS A 73 19.61 7.11 0.17
C LYS A 73 18.50 6.88 1.19
N SER A 74 18.86 6.95 2.48
CA SER A 74 17.94 6.80 3.60
C SER A 74 16.75 7.77 3.54
N GLY A 75 16.97 8.99 3.05
CA GLY A 75 15.93 10.01 2.88
C GLY A 75 14.79 9.58 1.95
N LEU A 76 15.10 8.94 0.82
CA LEU A 76 14.10 8.43 -0.12
C LEU A 76 13.26 7.30 0.50
N CYS A 77 13.90 6.43 1.29
CA CYS A 77 13.21 5.32 1.96
C CYS A 77 12.29 5.83 3.09
N MET A 78 12.73 6.84 3.85
CA MET A 78 11.91 7.45 4.91
C MET A 78 10.75 8.28 4.34
N ALA A 79 10.98 8.99 3.23
CA ALA A 79 9.92 9.72 2.52
C ALA A 79 8.82 8.77 2.05
N TRP A 80 9.18 7.58 1.55
CA TRP A 80 8.21 6.55 1.19
C TRP A 80 7.34 6.12 2.37
N VAL A 81 7.91 5.87 3.56
CA VAL A 81 7.12 5.47 4.74
C VAL A 81 6.07 6.52 5.08
N GLY A 82 6.45 7.81 5.04
CA GLY A 82 5.51 8.91 5.30
C GLY A 82 4.41 9.01 4.25
N VAL A 83 4.78 9.00 2.96
CA VAL A 83 3.81 9.11 1.86
C VAL A 83 2.88 7.89 1.80
N SER A 84 3.39 6.68 2.00
CA SER A 84 2.59 5.46 2.01
C SER A 84 1.57 5.42 3.15
N GLY A 85 1.87 6.04 4.30
CA GLY A 85 0.91 6.24 5.38
C GLY A 85 -0.26 7.15 4.98
N VAL A 86 0.05 8.30 4.37
CA VAL A 86 -0.97 9.24 3.86
C VAL A 86 -1.79 8.60 2.74
N TYR A 87 -1.13 7.87 1.84
CA TYR A 87 -1.80 7.11 0.77
C TYR A 87 -2.77 6.08 1.34
N LEU A 88 -2.37 5.30 2.35
CA LEU A 88 -3.25 4.31 2.97
C LEU A 88 -4.44 4.94 3.69
N LEU A 89 -4.25 6.11 4.32
CA LEU A 89 -5.35 6.86 4.91
C LEU A 89 -6.35 7.32 3.84
N ALA A 90 -5.86 7.85 2.73
CA ALA A 90 -6.71 8.25 1.60
C ALA A 90 -7.45 7.04 1.01
N ASP A 91 -6.75 5.91 0.81
CA ASP A 91 -7.35 4.68 0.27
C ASP A 91 -8.40 4.08 1.24
N PHE A 92 -8.19 4.20 2.54
CA PHE A 92 -9.16 3.84 3.57
C PHE A 92 -10.42 4.69 3.49
N VAL A 93 -10.30 6.01 3.37
CA VAL A 93 -11.44 6.92 3.20
C VAL A 93 -12.23 6.59 1.94
N VAL A 94 -11.53 6.37 0.81
CA VAL A 94 -12.18 5.98 -0.45
C VAL A 94 -12.89 4.62 -0.33
N SER A 95 -12.30 3.66 0.40
CA SER A 95 -12.92 2.35 0.65
C SER A 95 -14.19 2.45 1.49
N ILE A 96 -14.22 3.34 2.48
CA ILE A 96 -15.44 3.63 3.25
C ILE A 96 -16.51 4.25 2.35
N LEU A 97 -16.15 5.26 1.56
CA LEU A 97 -17.09 5.90 0.63
C LEU A 97 -17.65 4.89 -0.36
N LEU A 98 -16.80 4.04 -0.95
CA LEU A 98 -17.24 2.99 -1.86
C LEU A 98 -18.16 1.98 -1.17
N THR A 99 -17.89 1.60 0.08
CA THR A 99 -18.79 0.75 0.86
C THR A 99 -20.13 1.42 1.14
N TYR A 100 -20.11 2.71 1.47
CA TYR A 100 -21.33 3.49 1.65
C TYR A 100 -22.15 3.55 0.35
N PHE A 101 -21.53 3.84 -0.79
CA PHE A 101 -22.22 3.86 -2.08
C PHE A 101 -22.72 2.47 -2.50
N VAL A 102 -21.92 1.41 -2.41
CA VAL A 102 -22.34 0.08 -2.89
C VAL A 102 -23.42 -0.55 -1.99
N VAL A 103 -23.35 -0.34 -0.67
CA VAL A 103 -24.27 -0.97 0.28
C VAL A 103 -25.50 -0.11 0.56
N TRP A 104 -25.32 1.19 0.78
CA TRP A 104 -26.37 2.07 1.31
C TRP A 104 -27.08 2.90 0.23
N TRP A 105 -26.42 3.22 -0.88
CA TRP A 105 -27.06 3.96 -1.98
C TRP A 105 -28.37 3.36 -2.48
N PRO A 106 -28.45 2.05 -2.79
CA PRO A 106 -29.71 1.42 -3.23
C PRO A 106 -30.78 1.44 -2.13
N PHE A 107 -30.39 1.37 -0.85
CA PHE A 107 -31.34 1.40 0.27
C PHE A 107 -32.08 2.74 0.42
N TRP A 108 -31.43 3.85 0.08
CA TRP A 108 -32.00 5.20 0.21
C TRP A 108 -32.73 5.68 -1.04
N TYR A 109 -32.28 5.29 -2.24
CA TYR A 109 -32.84 5.74 -3.51
C TYR A 109 -33.89 4.79 -4.13
N GLU A 110 -33.85 3.48 -3.87
CA GLU A 110 -34.84 2.54 -4.43
C GLU A 110 -36.11 2.40 -3.57
N LYS A 111 -36.28 3.19 -2.50
CA LYS A 111 -37.58 3.23 -1.78
C LYS A 111 -38.76 3.74 -2.64
N GLY A 112 -38.53 4.17 -3.88
CA GLY A 112 -39.57 4.64 -4.80
C GLY A 112 -39.73 3.85 -6.11
N ILE A 113 -38.86 2.88 -6.42
CA ILE A 113 -38.96 2.04 -7.62
C ILE A 113 -38.81 0.61 -7.15
N GLU A 114 -39.85 -0.19 -7.34
CA GLU A 114 -39.93 -1.60 -6.96
C GLU A 114 -38.58 -2.31 -7.19
N GLN A 115 -38.14 -3.06 -6.19
CA GLN A 115 -36.98 -3.93 -6.26
C GLN A 115 -37.12 -4.88 -7.47
N VAL A 116 -36.57 -4.52 -8.63
CA VAL A 116 -36.67 -5.37 -9.83
C VAL A 116 -35.70 -6.56 -9.74
N PHE A 117 -34.74 -6.59 -8.80
CA PHE A 117 -33.89 -7.77 -8.58
C PHE A 117 -33.51 -8.04 -7.11
N PRO A 118 -34.45 -8.49 -6.26
CA PRO A 118 -34.12 -9.10 -4.98
C PRO A 118 -33.78 -10.57 -5.23
N GLY A 119 -32.53 -10.84 -5.59
CA GLY A 119 -32.02 -12.19 -5.78
C GLY A 119 -30.65 -12.35 -5.11
N PRO A 120 -30.30 -13.56 -4.63
CA PRO A 120 -29.00 -13.84 -4.01
C PRO A 120 -27.81 -13.48 -4.92
N ILE A 121 -28.04 -13.38 -6.24
CA ILE A 121 -27.06 -13.01 -7.25
C ILE A 121 -26.63 -11.52 -7.12
N TYR A 122 -27.56 -10.63 -6.76
CA TYR A 122 -27.28 -9.19 -6.65
C TYR A 122 -26.41 -8.88 -5.42
N ASP A 123 -26.68 -9.55 -4.29
CA ASP A 123 -25.83 -9.49 -3.10
C ASP A 123 -24.44 -10.08 -3.39
N LEU A 124 -24.36 -11.23 -4.07
CA LEU A 124 -23.09 -11.86 -4.43
C LEU A 124 -22.20 -10.93 -5.27
N GLN A 125 -22.80 -10.24 -6.24
CA GLN A 125 -22.09 -9.29 -7.10
C GLN A 125 -21.56 -8.08 -6.31
N ARG A 126 -22.32 -7.53 -5.36
CA ARG A 126 -21.82 -6.45 -4.47
C ARG A 126 -20.63 -6.90 -3.63
N TRP A 127 -20.72 -8.08 -3.03
CA TRP A 127 -19.61 -8.65 -2.24
C TRP A 127 -18.38 -8.94 -3.10
N MET A 128 -18.54 -9.32 -4.37
CA MET A 128 -17.43 -9.50 -5.31
C MET A 128 -16.62 -8.21 -5.57
N TYR A 129 -17.24 -7.02 -5.48
CA TYR A 129 -16.50 -5.75 -5.60
C TYR A 129 -15.91 -5.28 -4.27
N LEU A 130 -16.59 -5.54 -3.16
CA LEU A 130 -16.18 -5.08 -1.84
C LEU A 130 -15.05 -5.92 -1.24
N CYS A 131 -15.17 -7.26 -1.28
CA CYS A 131 -14.22 -8.16 -0.63
C CYS A 131 -12.78 -7.97 -1.13
N PRO A 132 -12.50 -7.92 -2.45
CA PRO A 132 -11.13 -7.73 -2.94
C PRO A 132 -10.53 -6.39 -2.49
N LYS A 133 -11.33 -5.33 -2.47
CA LYS A 133 -10.87 -3.99 -2.07
C LYS A 133 -10.45 -3.97 -0.59
N TRP A 134 -11.29 -4.52 0.29
CA TRP A 134 -10.98 -4.63 1.71
C TRP A 134 -9.81 -5.57 1.99
N LEU A 135 -9.69 -6.67 1.23
CA LEU A 135 -8.56 -7.60 1.34
C LEU A 135 -7.24 -6.92 0.94
N ILE A 136 -7.22 -6.17 -0.18
CA ILE A 136 -6.05 -5.41 -0.63
C ILE A 136 -5.66 -4.37 0.42
N LEU A 137 -6.63 -3.64 0.97
CA LEU A 137 -6.39 -2.63 2.01
C LEU A 137 -5.80 -3.25 3.28
N PHE A 138 -6.38 -4.37 3.75
CA PHE A 138 -5.88 -5.10 4.91
C PHE A 138 -4.43 -5.56 4.72
N LEU A 139 -4.15 -6.22 3.58
CA LEU A 139 -2.79 -6.65 3.24
C LEU A 139 -1.83 -5.46 3.18
N SER A 140 -2.25 -4.36 2.55
CA SER A 140 -1.42 -3.16 2.42
C SER A 140 -1.07 -2.55 3.77
N VAL A 141 -2.00 -2.54 4.75
CA VAL A 141 -1.72 -2.08 6.12
C VAL A 141 -0.70 -3.00 6.82
N VAL A 142 -0.88 -4.32 6.76
CA VAL A 142 0.03 -5.28 7.38
C VAL A 142 1.44 -5.16 6.79
N PHE A 143 1.55 -5.06 5.46
CA PHE A 143 2.83 -4.88 4.78
C PHE A 143 3.43 -3.49 5.00
N LEU A 144 2.63 -2.44 5.19
CA LEU A 144 3.15 -1.12 5.57
C LEU A 144 3.81 -1.18 6.96
N ILE A 145 3.15 -1.79 7.95
CA ILE A 145 3.70 -1.90 9.30
C ILE A 145 5.03 -2.67 9.28
N TYR A 146 5.04 -3.83 8.61
CA TYR A 146 6.25 -4.62 8.43
C TYR A 146 7.33 -3.83 7.67
N GLY A 147 6.95 -3.14 6.59
CA GLY A 147 7.83 -2.31 5.80
C GLY A 147 8.45 -1.16 6.57
N ALA A 148 7.66 -0.46 7.38
CA ALA A 148 8.14 0.62 8.24
C ALA A 148 9.20 0.12 9.24
N ILE A 149 8.99 -1.05 9.85
CA ILE A 149 9.97 -1.67 10.78
C ILE A 149 11.27 -2.01 10.04
N VAL A 150 11.17 -2.66 8.87
CA VAL A 150 12.35 -3.08 8.10
C VAL A 150 13.12 -1.88 7.54
N ILE A 151 12.42 -0.88 6.98
CA ILE A 151 13.04 0.32 6.40
C ILE A 151 13.66 1.20 7.47
N THR A 152 13.01 1.40 8.61
CA THR A 152 13.59 2.19 9.71
C THR A 152 14.81 1.50 10.32
N SER A 153 14.80 0.17 10.42
CA SER A 153 15.95 -0.62 10.86
C SER A 153 17.12 -0.51 9.87
N HIS A 154 16.85 -0.64 8.57
CA HIS A 154 17.84 -0.45 7.51
C HIS A 154 18.39 1.00 7.48
N GLY A 155 17.52 2.00 7.68
CA GLY A 155 17.91 3.41 7.78
C GLY A 155 18.89 3.69 8.93
N LYS A 156 18.64 3.09 10.11
CA LYS A 156 19.56 3.17 11.25
C LYS A 156 20.92 2.54 10.96
N GLU A 157 20.94 1.41 10.25
CA GLU A 157 22.19 0.74 9.84
C GLU A 157 22.99 1.57 8.83
N MET A 158 22.33 2.21 7.86
CA MET A 158 22.99 3.08 6.88
C MET A 158 23.59 4.34 7.53
N ASN A 159 22.88 4.94 8.50
CA ASN A 159 23.37 6.11 9.22
C ASN A 159 24.55 5.77 10.16
N THR A 160 24.53 4.61 10.82
CA THR A 160 25.64 4.16 11.67
C THR A 160 26.89 3.76 10.88
N LYS A 161 26.74 3.15 9.70
CA LYS A 161 27.87 2.84 8.80
C LYS A 161 28.51 4.10 8.20
N SER A 162 27.73 5.13 7.89
CA SER A 162 28.28 6.44 7.46
C SER A 162 29.04 7.16 8.58
N TYR A 163 28.76 6.84 9.84
CA TYR A 163 29.38 7.47 11.02
C TYR A 163 30.54 6.66 11.61
N LYS A 164 31.14 5.69 10.91
CA LYS A 164 32.48 5.25 11.31
C LYS A 164 33.47 6.33 10.87
N PRO A 165 33.99 7.20 11.78
CA PRO A 165 35.22 7.88 11.45
C PRO A 165 36.21 6.76 11.10
N ARG A 166 36.83 6.86 9.93
CA ARG A 166 38.04 6.12 9.58
C ARG A 166 39.08 6.56 10.60
N GLY A 167 39.06 5.95 11.77
CA GLY A 167 40.15 6.01 12.72
C GLY A 167 41.30 5.33 12.04
N ASN A 168 42.18 6.13 11.45
CA ASN A 168 43.53 5.71 11.11
C ASN A 168 44.17 5.21 12.41
N SER A 169 44.16 3.91 12.65
CA SER A 169 45.14 3.26 13.50
C SER A 169 46.34 2.88 12.62
N HIS A 170 47.03 3.90 12.14
CA HIS A 170 48.46 3.82 11.86
C HIS A 170 49.15 4.48 13.04
N ALA A 171 49.63 3.67 13.99
CA ALA A 171 50.74 3.95 14.90
C ALA A 171 51.13 2.61 15.52
#